data_AF-A0A7Y3LDP7-F1
#
_entry.id   AF-A0A7Y3LDP7-F1
#
_cell.length_a   1.000
_cell.length_b   1.000
_cell.length_c   1.000
_cell.angle_alpha   90.00
_cell.angle_beta   90.00
_cell.angle_gamma   90.00
#
_symmetry.space_group_name_H-M   'P 1'
#
loop_
_entity.id
_entity.type
_entity.pdbx_description
1 polymer ?
#
loop_
_entity_poly.entity_id
_entity_poly.type
_entity_poly.pdbx_seq_one_letter_code
_entity_poly.pdbx_strand_id
1 'polypeptide(L)'
;MWWKSPDEALRRPERLMALIMDLADWEDESELNDVFGDMALVSVLKHAEAGWFRPKSWSFWHYRLRLVAFDEEVPPMPRRDLSA
;
A
#
# COMPACT_ATOMS: atom_id res chain seq x y z
N MET A 1 -1.02 12.52 5.88
CA MET A 1 -2.30 12.81 6.55
C MET A 1 -2.21 14.21 7.12
N TRP A 2 -2.87 15.20 6.50
CA TRP A 2 -2.68 16.61 6.86
C TRP A 2 -3.36 17.00 8.18
N TRP A 3 -4.29 16.18 8.69
CA TRP A 3 -5.02 16.43 9.94
C TRP A 3 -4.39 15.77 11.19
N LYS A 4 -3.21 15.15 11.08
CA LYS A 4 -2.51 14.47 12.18
C LYS A 4 -1.15 15.11 12.44
N SER A 5 -0.68 15.10 13.69
CA SER A 5 0.72 15.42 13.95
C SER A 5 1.64 14.32 13.40
N PRO A 6 2.93 14.61 13.13
CA PRO A 6 3.91 13.60 12.76
C PRO A 6 3.95 12.42 13.74
N ASP A 7 4.00 12.69 15.05
CA ASP A 7 4.02 11.63 16.07
C ASP A 7 2.76 10.76 16.01
N GLU A 8 1.59 11.35 15.75
CA GLU A 8 0.36 10.58 15.61
C GLU A 8 0.32 9.70 14.36
N ALA A 9 0.89 10.20 13.25
CA ALA A 9 0.99 9.43 12.02
C ALA A 9 1.96 8.25 12.18
N LEU A 10 3.07 8.46 12.91
CA LEU A 10 4.08 7.44 13.17
C LEU A 10 3.61 6.34 14.13
N ARG A 11 2.49 6.52 14.84
CA ARG A 11 1.86 5.41 15.60
C ARG A 11 1.29 4.31 14.72
N ARG A 12 1.09 4.57 13.42
CA ARG A 12 0.63 3.59 12.42
C ARG A 12 1.50 3.68 11.15
N PRO A 13 2.77 3.27 11.24
CA PRO A 13 3.72 3.44 10.14
C PRO A 13 3.26 2.72 8.87
N GLU A 14 2.56 1.59 8.98
CA GLU A 14 2.00 0.85 7.85
C GLU A 14 0.94 1.66 7.07
N ARG A 15 0.14 2.48 7.77
CA ARG A 15 -0.84 3.36 7.12
C ARG A 15 -0.13 4.49 6.37
N LEU A 16 0.94 5.02 6.96
CA LEU A 16 1.74 6.06 6.32
C LEU A 16 2.43 5.52 5.07
N MET A 17 3.04 4.33 5.16
CA MET A 17 3.63 3.67 3.98
C MET A 17 2.59 3.39 2.91
N ALA A 18 1.40 2.89 3.26
CA ALA A 18 0.32 2.69 2.29
C ALA A 18 -0.11 4.01 1.62
N LEU A 19 -0.09 5.13 2.35
CA LEU A 19 -0.40 6.45 1.78
C LEU A 19 0.66 6.88 0.76
N ILE A 20 1.95 6.68 1.06
CA ILE A 20 3.03 7.00 0.13
C ILE A 20 2.91 6.08 -1.08
N MET A 21 2.79 4.76 -0.89
CA MET A 21 2.58 3.81 -1.98
C MET A 21 1.35 4.15 -2.84
N ASP A 22 0.27 4.67 -2.25
CA ASP A 22 -0.92 5.04 -3.02
C ASP A 22 -0.72 6.33 -3.82
N LEU A 23 0.05 7.30 -3.31
CA LEU A 23 0.23 8.64 -3.89
C LEU A 23 1.51 8.82 -4.71
N ALA A 24 2.48 7.92 -4.53
CA ALA A 24 3.81 7.96 -5.12
C ALA A 24 3.76 8.10 -6.64
N ASP A 25 4.74 8.83 -7.16
CA ASP A 25 5.11 8.75 -8.57
C ASP A 25 6.28 7.77 -8.79
N TRP A 26 6.80 7.71 -10.01
CA TRP A 26 7.85 6.77 -10.37
C TRP A 26 9.17 6.98 -9.60
N GLU A 27 9.51 8.23 -9.26
CA GLU A 27 10.73 8.52 -8.50
C GLU A 27 10.57 8.04 -7.05
N ASP A 28 9.42 8.35 -6.44
CA ASP A 28 9.06 7.89 -5.10
C ASP A 28 9.05 6.36 -4.99
N GLU A 29 8.57 5.65 -6.02
CA GLU A 29 8.54 4.19 -6.06
C GLU A 29 9.94 3.56 -5.97
N SER A 30 10.92 4.13 -6.67
CA SER A 30 12.31 3.65 -6.62
C SER A 30 12.90 3.87 -5.23
N GLU A 31 12.73 5.06 -4.68
CA GLU A 31 13.24 5.38 -3.34
C GLU A 31 12.59 4.52 -2.25
N LEU A 32 11.27 4.31 -2.32
CA LEU A 32 10.56 3.41 -1.40
C LEU A 32 11.16 2.00 -1.40
N ASN A 33 11.44 1.48 -2.58
CA ASN A 33 12.02 0.15 -2.70
C ASN A 33 13.45 0.11 -2.17
N ASP A 34 14.26 1.13 -2.45
CA ASP A 34 15.65 1.19 -1.99
C ASP A 34 15.77 1.34 -0.46
N VAL A 35 14.84 2.09 0.16
CA VAL A 35 14.85 2.36 1.60
C VAL A 35 14.22 1.22 2.41
N PHE A 36 13.08 0.68 1.96
CA PHE A 36 12.28 -0.26 2.76
C PHE A 36 12.37 -1.71 2.25
N GLY A 37 12.67 -1.90 0.96
CA GLY A 37 12.70 -3.19 0.30
C GLY A 37 11.32 -3.80 0.03
N ASP A 38 11.26 -4.69 -0.97
CA ASP A 38 10.04 -5.37 -1.40
C ASP A 38 9.26 -6.02 -0.25
N MET A 39 9.96 -6.67 0.71
CA MET A 39 9.32 -7.37 1.84
C MET A 39 8.46 -6.45 2.71
N ALA A 40 8.90 -5.22 2.94
CA ALA A 40 8.13 -4.25 3.72
C ALA A 40 6.88 -3.81 2.94
N LEU A 41 7.02 -3.53 1.65
CA LEU A 41 5.93 -3.12 0.77
C LEU A 41 4.88 -4.23 0.62
N VAL A 42 5.31 -5.49 0.50
CA VAL A 42 4.43 -6.66 0.51
C VAL A 42 3.66 -6.77 1.83
N SER A 43 4.32 -6.52 2.97
CA SER A 43 3.66 -6.54 4.28
C SER A 43 2.56 -5.49 4.38
N VAL A 44 2.77 -4.29 3.81
CA VAL A 44 1.76 -3.23 3.77
C VAL A 44 0.54 -3.65 2.95
N LEU A 45 0.73 -4.27 1.78
CA LEU A 45 -0.39 -4.78 0.97
C LEU A 45 -1.18 -5.87 1.70
N LYS A 46 -0.48 -6.80 2.38
CA LYS A 46 -1.11 -7.90 3.13
C LYS A 46 -1.97 -7.42 4.30
N HIS A 47 -1.57 -6.35 4.97
CA HIS A 47 -2.28 -5.80 6.13
C HIS A 47 -3.10 -4.55 5.79
N ALA A 48 -3.28 -4.25 4.50
CA ALA A 48 -4.04 -3.10 4.06
C ALA A 48 -5.50 -3.19 4.55
N GLU A 49 -6.02 -2.11 5.10
CA GLU A 49 -7.45 -2.02 5.42
C GLU A 49 -8.22 -1.37 4.27
N ALA A 50 -9.55 -1.50 4.31
CA ALA A 50 -10.44 -0.91 3.33
C ALA A 50 -10.23 0.61 3.21
N GLY A 51 -10.09 1.09 1.97
CA GLY A 51 -9.87 2.50 1.66
C GLY A 51 -8.42 2.97 1.82
N TRP A 52 -7.47 2.06 2.05
CA TRP A 52 -6.06 2.46 2.10
C TRP A 52 -5.46 2.78 0.74
N PHE A 53 -5.88 2.02 -0.27
CA PHE A 53 -5.41 2.12 -1.65
C PHE A 53 -6.56 2.44 -2.60
N ARG A 54 -6.23 3.13 -3.70
CA ARG A 54 -7.08 3.24 -4.89
C ARG A 54 -6.92 2.00 -5.76
N PRO A 55 -7.92 1.63 -6.59
CA PRO A 55 -7.84 0.44 -7.45
C PRO A 55 -6.58 0.40 -8.33
N LYS A 56 -6.17 1.55 -8.89
CA LYS A 56 -4.99 1.65 -9.74
C LYS A 56 -3.72 1.25 -8.99
N SER A 57 -3.48 1.85 -7.82
CA SER A 57 -2.28 1.61 -7.02
C SER A 57 -2.26 0.18 -6.47
N TRP A 58 -3.43 -0.34 -6.07
CA TRP A 58 -3.56 -1.74 -5.67
C TRP A 58 -3.08 -2.69 -6.76
N SER A 59 -3.60 -2.56 -7.99
CA SER A 59 -3.18 -3.41 -9.10
C SER A 59 -1.70 -3.23 -9.44
N PHE A 60 -1.24 -1.97 -9.51
CA PHE A 60 0.14 -1.65 -9.83
C PHE A 60 1.14 -2.36 -8.90
N TRP A 61 0.96 -2.22 -7.58
CA TRP A 61 1.90 -2.79 -6.62
C TRP A 61 1.88 -4.32 -6.59
N HIS A 62 0.73 -4.95 -6.85
CA HIS A 62 0.67 -6.42 -6.96
C HIS A 62 1.51 -6.94 -8.13
N TYR A 63 1.49 -6.27 -9.29
CA TYR A 63 2.35 -6.62 -10.42
C TYR A 63 3.81 -6.21 -10.20
N ARG A 64 4.05 -4.99 -9.70
CA ARG A 64 5.40 -4.44 -9.50
C ARG A 64 6.24 -5.26 -8.51
N LEU A 65 5.60 -5.80 -7.48
CA LEU A 65 6.21 -6.67 -6.47
C LEU A 65 6.10 -8.17 -6.83
N ARG A 66 5.62 -8.49 -8.05
CA ARG A 66 5.50 -9.86 -8.58
C ARG A 66 4.70 -10.79 -7.66
N LEU A 67 3.66 -10.26 -7.03
CA LEU A 67 2.73 -11.03 -6.19
C LEU A 67 1.68 -11.78 -7.03
N VAL A 68 1.51 -11.37 -8.28
CA VAL A 68 0.55 -11.90 -9.24
C VAL A 68 1.24 -11.92 -10.61
N ALA A 69 1.03 -12.98 -11.40
CA ALA A 69 1.54 -13.03 -12.77
C ALA A 69 0.79 -12.04 -13.67
N PHE A 70 1.40 -11.60 -14.78
CA PHE A 70 0.78 -10.58 -15.66
C PHE A 70 -0.54 -11.01 -16.32
N ASP A 71 -0.77 -12.31 -16.41
CA ASP A 71 -1.98 -12.95 -16.96
C ASP A 71 -2.98 -13.39 -15.88
N GLU A 72 -2.68 -13.13 -14.60
CA GLU A 72 -3.55 -13.43 -13.47
C GLU A 72 -4.29 -12.20 -12.97
N GLU A 73 -5.49 -12.40 -12.42
CA GLU A 73 -6.24 -11.33 -11.80
C GLU A 73 -5.67 -10.95 -10.42
N VAL A 74 -5.58 -9.65 -10.16
CA VAL A 74 -5.17 -9.16 -8.84
C VAL A 74 -6.22 -9.51 -7.77
N PRO A 75 -5.80 -9.86 -6.54
CA PRO A 75 -6.72 -10.11 -5.43
C PRO A 75 -7.70 -8.95 -5.23
N PRO A 76 -8.93 -9.22 -4.76
CA PRO A 76 -9.87 -8.16 -4.45
C PRO A 76 -9.33 -7.25 -3.35
N MET A 77 -9.58 -5.94 -3.47
CA MET A 77 -9.23 -4.99 -2.42
C MET A 77 -9.96 -5.32 -1.10
N PRO A 78 -9.34 -5.03 0.06
CA PRO A 78 -9.99 -5.16 1.37
C PRO A 78 -11.30 -4.37 1.42
N ARG A 79 -12.33 -5.00 1.98
CA ARG A 79 -13.64 -4.39 2.22
C ARG A 79 -13.92 -4.37 3.71
N ARG A 80 -14.64 -3.36 4.19
CA ARG A 80 -15.10 -3.34 5.59
C ARG A 80 -16.17 -4.42 5.71
N ASP A 81 -16.02 -5.29 6.69
CA ASP A 81 -17.13 -6.11 7.14
C ASP A 81 -18.08 -5.22 7.94
N LEU A 82 -19.36 -5.24 7.57
CA LEU A 82 -20.43 -4.50 8.24
C LEU A 82 -21.37 -5.42 9.03
N SER A 83 -21.07 -6.72 9.07
CA SER A 83 -21.80 -7.65 9.93
C SER A 83 -21.31 -7.48 11.37
N ALA A 84 -22.19 -6.92 12.21
CA ALA A 84 -22.03 -6.73 13.65
C ALA A 84 -23.14 -7.50 14.37
#